data_AF-A0A2J8V5C5-F1
#
_entry.id   AF-A0A2J8V5C5-F1
#
_cell.length_a   1.000
_cell.length_b   1.000
_cell.length_c   1.000
_cell.angle_alpha   90.00
_cell.angle_beta   90.00
_cell.angle_gamma   90.00
#
_symmetry.space_group_name_H-M   'P 1'
#
loop_
_entity.id
_entity.type
_entity.pdbx_description
1 polymer ?
#
loop_
_entity_poly.entity_id
_entity_poly.type
_entity_poly.pdbx_seq_one_letter_code
_entity_poly.pdbx_strand_id
1 'polypeptide(L)'
;MSGSNGSKENSHNKARTSPYPGSKVERSQVPNEKVGWLVEWQDYNPVEYTAVSVLAGPRWADPQISESNFSPKFNEKDGHVERKSKNGLYEIENGRPRNPAGRTGLVGRGLLGRWGPNHAADPIITRWKRDSSGNRIMHPVSGKHILQFVAIKRKDCGEWAIPGGMVDPGEKISATLKREFGEEALNSLQKTSAEKREIEEKLHKL
;
A
#
# COMPACT_ATOMS: atom_id res chain seq x y z
N MET A 1 39.47 4.14 -10.42
CA MET A 1 38.54 4.27 -9.27
C MET A 1 37.44 5.24 -9.66
N SER A 2 36.33 4.75 -10.21
CA SER A 2 35.15 5.56 -10.51
C SER A 2 34.13 5.34 -9.39
N GLY A 3 34.04 6.30 -8.48
CA GLY A 3 33.05 6.27 -7.41
C GLY A 3 31.63 6.24 -7.99
N SER A 4 30.95 5.12 -7.78
CA SER A 4 29.52 4.97 -8.06
C SER A 4 28.72 5.78 -7.04
N ASN A 5 28.63 7.09 -7.24
CA ASN A 5 27.83 7.99 -6.40
C ASN A 5 26.35 8.08 -6.84
N GLY A 6 25.88 7.14 -7.68
CA GLY A 6 24.58 7.22 -8.34
C GLY A 6 23.38 6.57 -7.64
N SER A 7 23.54 5.95 -6.46
CA SER A 7 22.45 5.22 -5.79
C SER A 7 22.02 5.78 -4.43
N LYS A 8 22.62 6.88 -3.97
CA LYS A 8 22.40 7.42 -2.61
C LYS A 8 21.19 8.36 -2.46
N GLU A 9 20.56 8.83 -3.53
CA GLU A 9 19.65 9.98 -3.44
C GLU A 9 18.17 9.67 -3.18
N ASN A 10 17.68 8.43 -3.33
CA ASN A 10 16.25 8.15 -3.20
C ASN A 10 15.93 6.96 -2.26
N SER A 11 16.51 6.94 -1.06
CA SER A 11 16.05 6.04 0.01
C SER A 11 14.61 6.35 0.42
N HIS A 12 13.89 5.35 0.92
CA HIS A 12 12.52 5.55 1.44
C HIS A 12 12.47 6.51 2.64
N ASN A 13 11.90 7.69 2.45
CA ASN A 13 11.89 8.73 3.49
C ASN A 13 10.66 8.62 4.41
N LYS A 14 9.46 8.51 3.84
CA LYS A 14 8.22 8.35 4.62
C LYS A 14 8.23 7.11 5.54
N ALA A 15 8.92 6.05 5.13
CA ALA A 15 9.05 4.83 5.94
C ALA A 15 9.95 5.00 7.19
N ARG A 16 10.66 6.14 7.30
CA ARG A 16 11.58 6.47 8.40
C ARG A 16 11.13 7.68 9.22
N THR A 17 9.96 8.27 8.93
CA THR A 17 9.43 9.38 9.73
C THR A 17 8.87 8.89 11.07
N SER A 18 8.98 9.75 12.08
CA SER A 18 8.45 9.54 13.42
C SER A 18 7.55 10.73 13.84
N PRO A 19 6.61 10.54 14.79
CA PRO A 19 6.25 9.25 15.39
C PRO A 19 5.59 8.30 14.39
N TYR A 20 5.59 7.00 14.69
CA TYR A 20 4.85 6.01 13.89
C TYR A 20 3.35 6.37 13.89
N PRO A 21 2.65 6.32 12.73
CA PRO A 21 1.25 6.75 12.61
C PRO A 21 0.33 6.20 13.70
N GLY A 22 -0.49 7.07 14.29
CA GLY A 22 -1.43 6.70 15.35
C GLY A 22 -0.79 6.35 16.70
N SER A 23 0.47 6.71 16.91
CA SER A 23 1.22 6.41 18.14
C SER A 23 2.15 7.56 18.55
N LYS A 24 2.85 7.39 19.68
CA LYS A 24 3.98 8.25 20.11
C LYS A 24 5.33 7.53 19.97
N VAL A 25 5.37 6.42 19.23
CA VAL A 25 6.58 5.59 19.11
C VAL A 25 7.54 6.24 18.14
N GLU A 26 8.73 6.56 18.64
CA GLU A 26 9.85 7.08 17.85
C GLU A 26 10.67 5.93 17.27
N ARG A 27 10.99 6.00 15.97
CA ARG A 27 11.87 5.04 15.31
C ARG A 27 13.32 5.28 15.70
N SER A 28 14.14 4.23 15.73
CA SER A 28 15.60 4.41 15.79
C SER A 28 16.08 5.14 14.53
N GLN A 29 16.99 6.10 14.67
CA GLN A 29 17.52 6.86 13.53
C GLN A 29 18.28 5.93 12.56
N VAL A 30 18.02 6.07 11.26
CA VAL A 30 18.70 5.31 10.20
C VAL A 30 19.40 6.29 9.26
N PRO A 31 20.74 6.43 9.32
CA PRO A 31 21.50 7.19 8.33
C PRO A 31 21.26 6.69 6.91
N ASN A 32 21.25 7.59 5.92
CA ASN A 32 20.91 7.25 4.54
C ASN A 32 21.85 6.18 3.97
N GLU A 33 23.14 6.26 4.30
CA GLU A 33 24.17 5.32 3.89
C GLU A 33 24.03 3.93 4.53
N LYS A 34 23.18 3.77 5.56
CA LYS A 34 22.92 2.50 6.24
C LYS A 34 21.51 1.96 5.99
N VAL A 35 20.74 2.55 5.06
CA VAL A 35 19.39 2.08 4.72
C VAL A 35 19.43 0.67 4.13
N GLY A 36 20.33 0.40 3.18
CA GLY A 36 20.40 -0.92 2.52
C GLY A 36 20.86 -2.04 3.44
N TRP A 37 20.18 -3.18 3.43
CA TRP A 37 20.52 -4.34 4.27
C TRP A 37 21.92 -4.90 4.05
N LEU A 38 22.45 -4.77 2.82
CA LEU A 38 23.83 -5.18 2.48
C LEU A 38 24.90 -4.40 3.23
N VAL A 39 24.57 -3.20 3.73
CA VAL A 39 25.49 -2.42 4.56
C VAL A 39 25.47 -3.03 5.96
N GLU A 40 26.62 -3.52 6.39
CA GLU A 40 26.81 -4.06 7.72
C GLU A 40 26.53 -2.99 8.78
N TRP A 41 25.77 -3.39 9.81
CA TRP A 41 25.50 -2.53 10.95
C TRP A 41 25.10 -3.39 12.16
N GLN A 42 26.11 -3.83 12.91
CA GLN A 42 25.92 -4.69 14.09
C GLN A 42 25.14 -3.99 15.20
N ASP A 43 25.40 -2.70 15.42
CA ASP A 43 24.71 -1.89 16.45
C ASP A 43 23.30 -1.44 16.02
N TYR A 44 22.75 -1.95 14.91
CA TYR A 44 21.40 -1.59 14.48
C TYR A 44 20.37 -2.20 15.43
N ASN A 45 19.86 -1.37 16.35
CA ASN A 45 18.86 -1.73 17.34
C ASN A 45 17.53 -1.00 17.08
N PRO A 46 16.67 -1.50 16.17
CA PRO A 46 15.38 -0.89 15.88
C PRO A 46 14.39 -1.06 17.03
N VAL A 47 13.55 -0.06 17.26
CA VAL A 47 12.43 -0.16 18.22
C VAL A 47 11.45 -1.24 17.75
N GLU A 48 10.97 -2.10 18.65
CA GLU A 48 9.91 -3.07 18.34
C GLU A 48 8.53 -2.48 18.63
N TYR A 49 7.64 -2.50 17.63
CA TYR A 49 6.28 -2.01 17.80
C TYR A 49 5.28 -2.74 16.90
N THR A 50 4.18 -3.18 17.49
CA THR A 50 2.95 -3.62 16.80
C THR A 50 1.76 -3.02 17.54
N ALA A 51 0.83 -2.42 16.80
CA ALA A 51 -0.31 -1.73 17.38
C ALA A 51 -1.25 -2.70 18.10
N VAL A 52 -1.90 -2.22 19.17
CA VAL A 52 -2.85 -3.01 19.97
C VAL A 52 -3.98 -3.60 19.11
N SER A 53 -4.47 -2.85 18.12
CA SER A 53 -5.49 -3.30 17.18
C SER A 53 -5.04 -4.50 16.32
N VAL A 54 -3.74 -4.61 16.02
CA VAL A 54 -3.16 -5.74 15.29
C VAL A 54 -2.92 -6.92 16.25
N LEU A 55 -2.42 -6.64 17.45
CA LEU A 55 -2.18 -7.66 18.49
C LEU A 55 -3.47 -8.33 18.99
N ALA A 56 -4.61 -7.64 18.89
CA ALA A 56 -5.93 -8.20 19.22
C ALA A 56 -6.36 -9.34 18.27
N GLY A 57 -5.62 -9.63 17.20
CA GLY A 57 -5.87 -10.74 16.29
C GLY A 57 -7.17 -10.63 15.46
N PRO A 58 -7.53 -9.46 14.89
CA PRO A 58 -8.66 -9.40 13.97
C PRO A 58 -8.42 -10.25 12.71
N ARG A 59 -9.49 -10.62 11.99
CA ARG A 59 -9.42 -11.52 10.81
C ARG A 59 -8.43 -11.07 9.72
N TRP A 60 -8.18 -9.78 9.61
CA TRP A 60 -7.26 -9.18 8.64
C TRP A 60 -5.78 -9.17 9.11
N ALA A 61 -5.50 -9.50 10.37
CA ALA A 61 -4.16 -9.55 10.94
C ALA A 61 -3.64 -10.99 11.04
N ASP A 62 -2.33 -11.15 10.87
CA ASP A 62 -1.65 -12.40 11.16
C ASP A 62 -1.46 -12.58 12.69
N PRO A 63 -1.26 -13.82 13.17
CA PRO A 63 -0.68 -14.07 14.49
C PRO A 63 0.73 -13.47 14.68
N GLN A 64 1.25 -13.47 15.90
CA GLN A 64 2.67 -13.20 16.12
C GLN A 64 3.55 -14.34 15.58
N ILE A 65 4.76 -14.04 15.11
CA ILE A 65 5.69 -15.06 14.56
C ILE A 65 6.04 -16.14 15.58
N SER A 66 6.00 -15.82 16.88
CA SER A 66 6.26 -16.76 17.97
C SER A 66 5.12 -17.75 18.25
N GLU A 67 3.95 -17.59 17.61
CA GLU A 67 2.83 -18.51 17.82
C GLU A 67 3.07 -19.85 17.12
N SER A 68 2.95 -20.94 17.88
CA SER A 68 3.38 -22.28 17.46
C SER A 68 2.61 -22.85 16.27
N ASN A 69 1.36 -22.43 16.08
CA ASN A 69 0.51 -22.84 14.96
C ASN A 69 0.57 -21.88 13.76
N PHE A 70 1.42 -20.85 13.81
CA PHE A 70 1.57 -19.89 12.72
C PHE A 70 2.82 -20.19 11.89
N SER A 71 2.62 -20.83 10.73
CA SER A 71 3.68 -21.18 9.78
C SER A 71 3.45 -20.51 8.42
N PRO A 72 3.75 -19.20 8.29
CA PRO A 72 3.46 -18.45 7.07
C PRO A 72 4.32 -18.90 5.89
N LYS A 73 3.71 -19.04 4.72
CA LYS A 73 4.43 -19.33 3.45
C LYS A 73 4.83 -18.04 2.75
N PHE A 74 5.91 -17.43 3.22
CA PHE A 74 6.42 -16.19 2.63
C PHE A 74 6.85 -16.37 1.17
N ASN A 75 6.85 -15.28 0.40
CA ASN A 75 7.15 -15.27 -1.03
C ASN A 75 6.23 -16.15 -1.90
N GLU A 76 5.05 -16.55 -1.39
CA GLU A 76 4.12 -17.43 -2.09
C GLU A 76 2.65 -17.02 -1.84
N LYS A 77 1.71 -17.73 -2.48
CA LYS A 77 0.28 -17.61 -2.15
C LYS A 77 -0.03 -18.56 -0.98
N ASP A 78 -0.27 -17.99 0.19
CA ASP A 78 -0.48 -18.71 1.44
C ASP A 78 -1.98 -18.83 1.77
N GLY A 79 -2.65 -19.80 1.15
CA GLY A 79 -4.10 -19.97 1.26
C GLY A 79 -4.85 -18.76 0.69
N HIS A 80 -5.51 -18.01 1.57
CA HIS A 80 -6.22 -16.76 1.25
C HIS A 80 -5.36 -15.49 1.38
N VAL A 81 -4.10 -15.62 1.80
CA VAL A 81 -3.18 -14.47 1.95
C VAL A 81 -2.17 -14.50 0.81
N GLU A 82 -2.14 -13.45 -0.01
CA GLU A 82 -1.08 -13.26 -1.00
C GLU A 82 0.16 -12.69 -0.29
N ARG A 83 1.22 -13.50 -0.17
CA ARG A 83 2.48 -13.09 0.45
C ARG A 83 3.56 -12.80 -0.58
N LYS A 84 3.32 -12.94 -1.89
CA LYS A 84 4.28 -12.51 -2.92
C LYS A 84 4.36 -10.99 -2.99
N SER A 85 5.57 -10.45 -2.92
CA SER A 85 5.78 -9.05 -3.27
C SER A 85 5.71 -8.87 -4.78
N LYS A 86 5.16 -7.73 -5.23
CA LYS A 86 5.16 -7.33 -6.64
C LYS A 86 6.54 -6.83 -7.11
N ASN A 87 7.52 -6.76 -6.21
CA ASN A 87 8.89 -6.34 -6.49
C ASN A 87 9.91 -7.49 -6.42
N GLY A 88 9.44 -8.75 -6.53
CA GLY A 88 10.29 -9.94 -6.45
C GLY A 88 10.38 -10.50 -5.02
N LEU A 89 11.36 -11.38 -4.79
CA LEU A 89 11.55 -12.03 -3.49
C LEU A 89 12.02 -11.03 -2.43
N TYR A 90 11.57 -11.23 -1.20
CA TYR A 90 12.12 -10.57 -0.02
C TYR A 90 12.77 -11.59 0.91
N GLU A 91 13.85 -11.17 1.57
CA GLU A 91 14.61 -12.00 2.50
C GLU A 91 13.79 -12.28 3.77
N ILE A 92 13.94 -13.50 4.30
CA ILE A 92 13.44 -13.88 5.62
C ILE A 92 14.63 -13.98 6.56
N GLU A 93 14.64 -13.16 7.60
CA GLU A 93 15.66 -13.15 8.64
C GLU A 93 14.98 -13.26 10.01
N ASN A 94 15.53 -14.09 10.91
CA ASN A 94 14.96 -14.32 12.24
C ASN A 94 13.46 -14.68 12.19
N GLY A 95 13.09 -15.51 11.21
CA GLY A 95 11.73 -15.99 10.99
C GLY A 95 10.74 -14.96 10.44
N ARG A 96 11.18 -13.73 10.11
CA ARG A 96 10.29 -12.65 9.63
C ARG A 96 10.81 -11.94 8.36
N PRO A 97 9.92 -11.31 7.56
CA PRO A 97 10.32 -10.61 6.35
C PRO A 97 11.16 -9.37 6.60
N ARG A 98 12.21 -9.17 5.80
CA ARG A 98 12.91 -7.88 5.68
C ARG A 98 12.25 -7.02 4.60
N ASN A 99 12.08 -5.73 4.89
CA ASN A 99 11.57 -4.77 3.90
C ASN A 99 12.54 -4.69 2.71
N PRO A 100 12.11 -4.95 1.46
CA PRO A 100 13.00 -4.93 0.30
C PRO A 100 13.65 -3.57 0.04
N ALA A 101 13.07 -2.46 0.54
CA ALA A 101 13.63 -1.12 0.41
C ALA A 101 14.67 -0.75 1.50
N GLY A 102 14.91 -1.63 2.49
CA GLY A 102 15.92 -1.42 3.53
C GLY A 102 15.36 -1.18 4.93
N ARG A 103 16.26 -0.76 5.83
CA ARG A 103 16.01 -0.45 7.25
C ARG A 103 15.06 0.74 7.41
N THR A 104 14.22 0.67 8.44
CA THR A 104 13.22 1.70 8.77
C THR A 104 13.32 2.22 10.20
N GLY A 105 14.22 1.66 11.02
CA GLY A 105 14.35 2.01 12.44
C GLY A 105 13.29 1.41 13.36
N LEU A 106 12.41 0.54 12.84
CA LEU A 106 11.34 -0.11 13.60
C LEU A 106 11.10 -1.53 13.08
N VAL A 107 11.00 -2.49 14.00
CA VAL A 107 10.61 -3.89 13.74
C VAL A 107 9.25 -4.19 14.36
N GLY A 108 8.67 -5.33 14.00
CA GLY A 108 7.25 -5.60 14.23
C GLY A 108 6.42 -5.14 13.04
N ARG A 109 5.10 -4.99 13.23
CA ARG A 109 4.18 -4.67 12.13
C ARG A 109 3.58 -3.27 12.19
N GLY A 110 3.76 -2.55 13.29
CA GLY A 110 3.03 -1.30 13.52
C GLY A 110 1.52 -1.51 13.35
N LEU A 111 0.90 -0.76 12.45
CA LEU A 111 -0.53 -0.86 12.11
C LEU A 111 -0.86 -1.90 11.03
N LEU A 112 0.14 -2.53 10.41
CA LEU A 112 -0.09 -3.47 9.32
C LEU A 112 -0.52 -4.83 9.86
N GLY A 113 -1.50 -5.47 9.22
CA GLY A 113 -2.01 -6.76 9.66
C GLY A 113 -1.06 -7.91 9.35
N ARG A 114 -0.48 -7.90 8.15
CA ARG A 114 0.30 -9.02 7.61
C ARG A 114 1.79 -8.83 7.83
N TRP A 115 2.49 -9.93 8.09
CA TRP A 115 3.95 -9.95 7.97
C TRP A 115 4.36 -9.94 6.49
N GLY A 116 5.25 -9.02 6.11
CA GLY A 116 5.67 -8.82 4.73
C GLY A 116 4.74 -7.86 3.96
N PRO A 117 4.41 -8.12 2.68
CA PRO A 117 3.61 -7.21 1.89
C PRO A 117 2.16 -7.13 2.40
N ASN A 118 1.63 -5.90 2.45
CA ASN A 118 0.22 -5.62 2.72
C ASN A 118 -0.34 -4.95 1.48
N HIS A 119 -1.14 -5.68 0.69
CA HIS A 119 -1.55 -5.24 -0.64
C HIS A 119 -2.72 -4.25 -0.60
N ALA A 120 -2.63 -3.24 -1.45
CA ALA A 120 -3.69 -2.29 -1.77
C ALA A 120 -3.91 -2.24 -3.29
N ALA A 121 -5.03 -1.66 -3.71
CA ALA A 121 -5.36 -1.44 -5.11
C ALA A 121 -5.90 -0.02 -5.33
N ASP A 122 -5.37 0.67 -6.34
CA ASP A 122 -5.68 2.06 -6.67
C ASP A 122 -6.29 2.17 -8.08
N PRO A 123 -7.63 2.22 -8.21
CA PRO A 123 -8.30 2.31 -9.51
C PRO A 123 -8.24 3.75 -10.07
N ILE A 124 -7.40 3.96 -11.09
CA ILE A 124 -7.28 5.27 -11.77
C ILE A 124 -8.21 5.30 -12.99
N ILE A 125 -9.44 5.75 -12.77
CA ILE A 125 -10.44 5.86 -13.83
C ILE A 125 -10.32 7.22 -14.52
N THR A 126 -10.08 7.21 -15.83
CA THR A 126 -9.80 8.42 -16.60
C THR A 126 -10.81 8.68 -17.70
N ARG A 127 -10.97 9.95 -18.07
CA ARG A 127 -11.68 10.38 -19.27
C ARG A 127 -11.06 11.65 -19.84
N TRP A 128 -11.21 11.87 -21.14
CA TRP A 128 -10.86 13.17 -21.73
C TRP A 128 -11.78 14.27 -21.22
N LYS A 129 -11.22 15.43 -20.88
CA LYS A 129 -12.00 16.63 -20.62
C LYS A 129 -12.67 17.06 -21.93
N ARG A 130 -13.98 17.30 -21.88
CA ARG A 130 -14.77 17.70 -23.04
C ARG A 130 -15.41 19.08 -22.83
N ASP A 131 -15.60 19.82 -23.92
CA ASP A 131 -16.39 21.05 -23.95
C ASP A 131 -17.91 20.75 -24.01
N SER A 132 -18.73 21.80 -24.11
CA SER A 132 -20.19 21.69 -24.20
C SER A 132 -20.68 20.96 -25.46
N SER A 133 -19.87 20.90 -26.51
CA SER A 133 -20.16 20.18 -27.75
C SER A 133 -19.65 18.73 -27.73
N GLY A 134 -19.03 18.31 -26.62
CA GLY A 134 -18.47 16.97 -26.47
C GLY A 134 -17.09 16.80 -27.12
N ASN A 135 -16.44 17.85 -27.61
CA ASN A 135 -15.10 17.76 -28.21
C ASN A 135 -14.02 17.74 -27.12
N ARG A 136 -12.89 17.08 -27.40
CA ARG A 136 -11.76 17.03 -26.46
C ARG A 136 -11.08 18.40 -26.36
N ILE A 137 -10.77 18.83 -25.14
CA ILE A 137 -10.09 20.10 -24.92
C ILE A 137 -8.57 19.91 -25.01
N MET A 138 -7.91 20.71 -25.84
CA MET A 138 -6.44 20.76 -25.97
C MET A 138 -5.86 21.85 -25.06
N HIS A 139 -4.76 21.54 -24.38
CA HIS A 139 -4.05 22.51 -23.56
C HIS A 139 -3.15 23.39 -24.46
N PRO A 140 -3.26 24.73 -24.39
CA PRO A 140 -2.63 25.62 -25.37
C PRO A 140 -1.09 25.57 -25.33
N VAL A 141 -0.49 25.35 -24.16
CA VAL A 141 0.98 25.36 -24.02
C VAL A 141 1.61 24.04 -24.44
N SER A 142 0.95 22.91 -24.15
CA SER A 142 1.53 21.59 -24.37
C SER A 142 1.11 20.94 -25.69
N GLY A 143 0.05 21.46 -26.33
CA GLY A 143 -0.55 20.86 -27.53
C GLY A 143 -1.18 19.49 -27.29
N LYS A 144 -1.39 19.09 -26.03
CA LYS A 144 -1.96 17.78 -25.65
C LYS A 144 -3.38 17.92 -25.14
N HIS A 145 -4.21 16.90 -25.35
CA HIS A 145 -5.55 16.84 -24.78
C HIS A 145 -5.48 16.76 -23.24
N ILE A 146 -6.43 17.40 -22.56
CA ILE A 146 -6.52 17.41 -21.10
C ILE A 146 -7.23 16.14 -20.61
N LEU A 147 -6.56 15.37 -19.75
CA LEU A 147 -7.11 14.18 -19.09
C LEU A 147 -7.73 14.56 -17.74
N GLN A 148 -8.83 13.91 -17.37
CA GLN A 148 -9.43 13.95 -16.04
C GLN A 148 -9.36 12.55 -15.42
N PHE A 149 -9.25 12.48 -14.11
CA PHE A 149 -9.44 11.24 -13.35
C PHE A 149 -10.37 11.47 -12.16
N VAL A 150 -10.94 10.40 -11.63
CA VAL A 150 -11.78 10.45 -10.43
C VAL A 150 -10.89 10.44 -9.19
N ALA A 151 -11.07 11.43 -8.33
CA ALA A 151 -10.38 11.55 -7.06
C ALA A 151 -11.41 11.69 -5.93
N ILE A 152 -11.03 11.27 -4.73
CA ILE A 152 -11.79 11.49 -3.49
C ILE A 152 -10.98 12.41 -2.56
N LYS A 153 -11.68 13.20 -1.74
CA LYS A 153 -11.04 13.98 -0.67
C LYS A 153 -11.25 13.25 0.65
N ARG A 154 -10.17 12.71 1.23
CA ARG A 154 -10.27 11.90 2.43
C ARG A 154 -10.67 12.76 3.64
N LYS A 155 -11.55 12.24 4.49
CA LYS A 155 -12.03 12.96 5.68
C LYS A 155 -10.99 13.08 6.79
N ASP A 156 -10.10 12.10 6.91
CA ASP A 156 -9.10 12.00 7.97
C ASP A 156 -7.94 12.99 7.82
N CYS A 157 -7.48 13.26 6.60
CA CYS A 157 -6.38 14.19 6.33
C CYS A 157 -6.75 15.39 5.44
N GLY A 158 -7.91 15.38 4.79
CA GLY A 158 -8.32 16.44 3.87
C GLY A 158 -7.58 16.46 2.52
N GLU A 159 -6.78 15.44 2.23
CA GLU A 159 -6.03 15.33 0.97
C GLU A 159 -6.87 14.69 -0.14
N TRP A 160 -6.58 15.07 -1.39
CA TRP A 160 -7.12 14.40 -2.57
C TRP A 160 -6.30 13.17 -2.92
N ALA A 161 -6.97 12.04 -3.13
CA ALA A 161 -6.35 10.75 -3.43
C ALA A 161 -7.13 9.97 -4.49
N ILE A 162 -6.49 8.93 -5.03
CA ILE A 162 -7.16 7.90 -5.83
C ILE A 162 -8.11 7.13 -4.89
N PRO A 163 -9.33 6.76 -5.32
CA PRO A 163 -10.29 5.98 -4.52
C PRO A 163 -9.86 4.50 -4.44
N GLY A 164 -8.75 4.24 -3.79
CA GLY A 164 -8.21 2.91 -3.55
C GLY A 164 -8.35 2.46 -2.10
N GLY A 165 -8.00 1.20 -1.86
CA GLY A 165 -8.05 0.60 -0.54
C GLY A 165 -7.36 -0.75 -0.47
N MET A 166 -7.51 -1.42 0.68
CA MET A 166 -6.81 -2.66 1.00
C MET A 166 -7.43 -3.84 0.25
N VAL A 167 -6.60 -4.81 -0.12
CA VAL A 167 -7.08 -6.08 -0.69
C VAL A 167 -7.58 -6.97 0.44
N ASP A 168 -8.83 -7.40 0.34
CA ASP A 168 -9.42 -8.27 1.36
C ASP A 168 -8.83 -9.70 1.31
N PRO A 169 -8.82 -10.44 2.44
CA PRO A 169 -8.35 -11.82 2.45
C PRO A 169 -9.10 -12.69 1.43
N GLY A 170 -8.34 -13.31 0.51
CA GLY A 170 -8.87 -14.15 -0.57
C GLY A 170 -9.43 -13.37 -1.77
N GLU A 171 -9.46 -12.04 -1.72
CA GLU A 171 -9.95 -11.20 -2.81
C GLU A 171 -8.90 -11.12 -3.94
N LYS A 172 -9.36 -11.15 -5.19
CA LYS A 172 -8.52 -10.86 -6.36
C LYS A 172 -8.36 -9.34 -6.50
N ILE A 173 -7.18 -8.87 -6.91
CA ILE A 173 -6.93 -7.43 -7.18
C ILE A 173 -7.98 -6.81 -8.10
N SER A 174 -8.45 -7.53 -9.12
CA SER A 174 -9.49 -7.02 -10.03
C SER A 174 -10.85 -6.81 -9.36
N ALA A 175 -11.17 -7.60 -8.32
CA ALA A 175 -12.37 -7.39 -7.51
C ALA A 175 -12.18 -6.19 -6.57
N THR A 176 -11.01 -6.06 -5.91
CA THR A 176 -10.66 -4.91 -5.08
C THR A 176 -10.80 -3.60 -5.86
N LEU A 177 -10.24 -3.52 -7.07
CA LEU A 177 -10.34 -2.31 -7.91
C LEU A 177 -11.79 -1.90 -8.21
N LYS A 178 -12.68 -2.87 -8.48
CA LYS A 178 -14.10 -2.58 -8.76
C LYS A 178 -14.86 -2.20 -7.50
N ARG A 179 -14.61 -2.92 -6.40
CA ARG A 179 -15.23 -2.67 -5.10
C ARG A 179 -14.86 -1.28 -4.59
N GLU A 180 -13.57 -0.98 -4.44
CA GLU A 180 -13.07 0.31 -3.93
C GLU A 180 -13.62 1.49 -4.74
N PHE A 181 -13.58 1.41 -6.07
CA PHE A 181 -14.14 2.46 -6.90
C PHE A 181 -15.67 2.61 -6.72
N GLY A 182 -16.40 1.49 -6.67
CA GLY A 182 -17.84 1.51 -6.45
C GLY A 182 -18.23 2.09 -5.09
N GLU A 183 -17.53 1.70 -4.03
CA GLU A 183 -17.81 2.12 -2.66
C GLU A 183 -17.44 3.59 -2.44
N GLU A 184 -16.19 3.95 -2.75
CA GLU A 184 -15.64 5.28 -2.40
C GLU A 184 -16.02 6.38 -3.40
N ALA A 185 -16.16 6.06 -4.69
CA ALA A 185 -16.45 7.07 -5.71
C ALA A 185 -17.91 7.08 -6.19
N LEU A 186 -18.63 5.95 -6.07
CA LEU A 186 -20.02 5.82 -6.51
C LEU A 186 -21.02 5.62 -5.37
N ASN A 187 -20.53 5.58 -4.11
CA ASN A 187 -21.35 5.36 -2.91
C ASN A 187 -22.23 4.11 -3.00
N SER A 188 -21.68 3.03 -3.59
CA SER A 188 -22.44 1.80 -3.86
C SER A 188 -23.04 1.19 -2.59
N LEU A 189 -22.40 1.36 -1.42
CA LEU A 189 -22.90 0.82 -0.14
C LEU A 189 -24.31 1.31 0.23
N GLN A 190 -24.65 2.54 -0.17
CA GLN A 190 -25.96 3.15 0.10
C GLN A 190 -26.96 2.98 -1.06
N LYS A 191 -26.60 2.21 -2.09
CA LYS A 191 -27.43 1.94 -3.26
C LYS A 191 -28.29 0.70 -3.09
N THR A 192 -29.44 0.69 -3.77
CA THR A 192 -30.30 -0.50 -3.87
C THR A 192 -29.58 -1.65 -4.57
N SER A 193 -30.04 -2.88 -4.36
CA SER A 193 -29.45 -4.06 -5.01
C SER A 193 -29.50 -3.99 -6.55
N ALA A 194 -30.51 -3.33 -7.12
CA ALA A 194 -30.63 -3.11 -8.55
C ALA A 194 -29.57 -2.12 -9.07
N GLU A 195 -29.42 -0.97 -8.40
CA GLU A 195 -28.40 0.03 -8.74
C GLU A 195 -26.98 -0.53 -8.59
N LYS A 196 -26.72 -1.37 -7.57
CA LYS A 196 -25.43 -2.05 -7.40
C LYS A 196 -25.07 -2.92 -8.61
N ARG A 197 -26.03 -3.72 -9.08
CA ARG A 197 -25.83 -4.56 -10.29
C ARG A 197 -25.55 -3.72 -11.52
N GLU A 198 -26.26 -2.62 -11.70
CA GLU A 198 -26.03 -1.71 -12.84
C GLU A 198 -24.62 -1.09 -12.79
N ILE A 199 -24.16 -0.68 -11.60
CA ILE A 199 -22.78 -0.20 -11.40
C ILE A 199 -21.78 -1.29 -11.76
N GLU A 200 -21.95 -2.50 -11.24
CA GLU A 200 -21.06 -3.63 -11.52
C GLU A 200 -20.98 -3.97 -13.01
N GLU A 201 -22.12 -3.99 -13.71
CA GLU A 201 -22.18 -4.22 -15.16
C GLU A 201 -21.44 -3.12 -15.94
N LYS A 202 -21.58 -1.86 -15.53
CA LYS A 202 -20.84 -0.75 -16.17
C LYS A 202 -19.34 -0.85 -15.90
N LEU A 203 -18.94 -1.17 -14.68
CA LEU A 203 -17.53 -1.39 -14.32
C LEU A 203 -16.93 -2.61 -15.00
N HIS A 204 -17.74 -3.58 -15.42
CA HIS A 204 -17.27 -4.72 -16.20
C HIS A 204 -16.96 -4.37 -17.66
N LYS A 205 -17.53 -3.28 -18.18
CA LYS A 205 -17.31 -2.80 -19.55
C LYS A 205 -16.11 -1.85 -19.70
N LEU A 206 -15.51 -1.44 -18.58
CA LEU A 206 -14.28 -0.65 -18.53
C LEU A 206 -13.05 -1.56 -18.67
#